data_AF-A0A8T9Q551-F1
#
_entry.id   AF-A0A8T9Q551-F1
#
_cell.length_a   1.000
_cell.length_b   1.000
_cell.length_c   1.000
_cell.angle_alpha   90.00
_cell.angle_beta   90.00
_cell.angle_gamma   90.00
#
_symmetry.space_group_name_H-M   'P 1'
#
loop_
_entity.id
_entity.type
_entity.pdbx_description
1 polymer ?
#
loop_
_entity_poly.entity_id
_entity_poly.type
_entity_poly.pdbx_seq_one_letter_code
_entity_poly.pdbx_strand_id
1 'polypeptide(L)' 'MRHTVQKGETLFSISRHYGVTPAQVQEWNNKPTGAVKIGEVLVLNPAK' A
#
# COMPACT_ATOMS: atom_id res chain seq x y z
N MET A 1 -9.19 -5.46 -1.53
CA MET A 1 -8.53 -6.01 -0.32
C MET A 1 -8.08 -4.87 0.57
N ARG A 2 -7.96 -5.09 1.89
CA ARG A 2 -7.40 -4.12 2.84
C ARG A 2 -6.20 -4.76 3.53
N HIS A 3 -5.10 -4.03 3.65
CA HIS A 3 -3.90 -4.43 4.36
C HIS A 3 -3.58 -3.42 5.45
N THR A 4 -3.37 -3.89 6.68
CA THR A 4 -2.94 -3.03 7.78
C THR A 4 -1.42 -3.04 7.84
N VAL A 5 -0.81 -1.86 7.70
CA VAL A 5 0.64 -1.68 7.70
C VAL A 5 1.22 -2.11 9.04
N GLN A 6 2.16 -3.03 9.00
CA GLN A 6 2.89 -3.54 10.15
C GLN A 6 4.23 -2.83 10.34
N LYS A 7 4.82 -2.99 11.52
CA LYS A 7 6.13 -2.42 11.84
C LYS A 7 7.19 -2.97 10.87
N GLY A 8 7.91 -2.07 10.20
CA GLY A 8 8.95 -2.44 9.24
C GLY A 8 8.45 -2.58 7.79
N GLU A 9 7.15 -2.48 7.56
CA GLU A 9 6.60 -2.42 6.21
C GLU A 9 6.68 -1.01 5.63
N THR A 10 6.89 -0.96 4.32
CA THR A 10 6.86 0.24 3.51
C THR A 10 5.85 0.07 2.39
N LEU A 11 5.42 1.16 1.77
CA LEU A 11 4.55 1.08 0.60
C LEU A 11 5.14 0.19 -0.49
N PHE A 12 6.47 0.22 -0.65
CA PHE A 12 7.19 -0.59 -1.62
C PHE A 12 7.18 -2.09 -1.28
N SER A 13 7.42 -2.46 -0.02
CA SER A 13 7.40 -3.87 0.39
C SER A 13 5.98 -4.44 0.29
N ILE A 14 4.97 -3.65 0.68
CA ILE A 14 3.55 -4.02 0.58
C ILE A 14 3.17 -4.18 -0.88
N SER A 15 3.45 -3.18 -1.72
CA SER A 15 3.09 -3.24 -3.13
C SER A 15 3.72 -4.45 -3.82
N ARG A 16 5.01 -4.72 -3.56
CA ARG A 16 5.73 -5.89 -4.08
C ARG A 16 5.14 -7.21 -3.59
N HIS A 17 4.76 -7.30 -2.31
CA HIS A 17 4.14 -8.49 -1.74
C HIS A 17 2.83 -8.85 -2.46
N TYR A 18 2.05 -7.83 -2.84
CA TYR A 18 0.77 -7.99 -3.51
C TYR A 18 0.84 -7.90 -5.04
N GLY A 19 2.03 -7.83 -5.63
CA GLY A 19 2.21 -7.75 -7.09
C GLY A 19 1.69 -6.46 -7.72
N VAL A 20 1.57 -5.37 -6.93
CA VAL A 20 1.11 -4.06 -7.40
C VAL A 20 2.23 -3.03 -7.32
N THR A 21 2.05 -1.90 -7.99
CA THR A 21 3.00 -0.78 -7.92
C THR A 21 2.65 0.18 -6.77
N PRO A 22 3.64 0.85 -6.16
CA PRO A 22 3.38 1.87 -5.15
C PRO A 22 2.43 2.97 -5.66
N ALA A 23 2.57 3.36 -6.94
CA ALA A 23 1.72 4.35 -7.58
C ALA A 23 0.24 3.91 -7.62
N GLN A 24 -0.05 2.65 -7.94
CA GLN A 24 -1.41 2.11 -7.87
C GLN A 24 -1.96 2.15 -6.44
N VAL A 25 -1.15 1.78 -5.45
CA VAL A 25 -1.58 1.85 -4.05
C VAL A 25 -1.82 3.30 -3.63
N GLN A 26 -1.02 4.25 -4.10
CA GLN A 26 -1.26 5.68 -3.85
C GLN A 26 -2.57 6.16 -4.48
N GLU A 27 -2.84 5.77 -5.73
CA GLU A 27 -4.07 6.12 -6.44
C GLU A 27 -5.31 5.61 -5.70
N TRP A 28 -5.33 4.34 -5.30
CA TRP A 28 -6.47 3.74 -4.59
C TRP A 28 -6.70 4.34 -3.20
N ASN A 29 -5.66 4.85 -2.56
CA ASN A 29 -5.73 5.44 -1.23
C ASN A 29 -5.71 6.97 -1.24
N ASN A 30 -5.79 7.60 -2.42
CA ASN A 30 -5.67 9.05 -2.62
C ASN A 30 -4.49 9.68 -1.85
N LYS A 31 -3.34 8.99 -1.87
CA LYS A 31 -2.16 9.38 -1.11
C LYS A 31 -1.24 10.27 -1.92
N PRO A 32 -0.89 11.48 -1.44
CA PRO A 32 0.05 12.35 -2.14
C PRO A 32 1.48 11.84 -2.08
N THR A 33 1.83 10.99 -1.09
CA THR A 33 3.18 10.46 -0.89
C THR A 33 3.17 8.97 -0.63
N GLY A 34 4.31 8.33 -0.88
CA GLY A 34 4.53 6.91 -0.64
C GLY A 34 4.77 6.54 0.84
N ALA A 35 4.66 7.51 1.75
CA ALA A 35 4.84 7.29 3.17
C ALA A 35 3.64 6.53 3.75
N VAL A 36 3.90 5.49 4.54
CA VAL A 36 2.89 4.69 5.23
C VAL A 36 3.17 4.72 6.73
N LYS A 37 2.12 4.72 7.54
CA LYS A 37 2.23 4.68 9.00
C LYS A 37 1.85 3.29 9.51
N ILE A 38 2.50 2.87 10.59
CA ILE A 38 2.14 1.62 11.28
C ILE A 38 0.68 1.72 11.74
N GLY A 39 -0.12 0.69 11.45
CA GLY A 39 -1.56 0.65 11.72
C GLY A 39 -2.43 1.31 10.65
N GLU A 40 -1.83 1.95 9.63
CA GLU A 40 -2.58 2.50 8.50
C GLU A 40 -3.20 1.37 7.67
N VAL A 41 -4.45 1.56 7.25
CA VAL A 41 -5.16 0.59 6.42
C VAL A 41 -5.07 1.03 4.97
N LEU A 42 -4.37 0.26 4.15
CA LEU A 42 -4.24 0.47 2.72
C LEU A 42 -5.23 -0.38 1.95
N VAL A 43 -5.95 0.26 1.03
CA VAL A 43 -6.76 -0.39 0.02
C VAL A 43 -5.85 -0.89 -1.09
N LEU A 44 -5.96 -2.19 -1.39
CA LEU A 44 -5.19 -2.87 -2.42
C LEU A 44 -6.14 -3.56 -3.40
N ASN A 45 -5.92 -3.35 -4.69
CA ASN A 45 -6.66 -3.99 -5.77
C ASN A 45 -5.70 -4.70 -6.75
N PRO A 46 -5.20 -5.89 -6.39
CA PRO A 46 -4.23 -6.62 -7.22
C PRO A 46 -4.77 -7.12 -8.57
N ALA A 47 -6.06 -6.92 -8.87
CA ALA A 47 -6.73 -7.45 -10.06
C ALA A 47 -6.80 -6.45 -11.23
N LYS A 48 -5.70 -5.74 -11.50
CA LYS A 48 -5.52 -5.06 -12.80
C LYS A 48 -4.61 -5.90 -13.68
#